data_AF-A0A813YPN0-F1
#
_entry.id   AF-A0A813YPN0-F1
#
_cell.length_a   1.000
_cell.length_b   1.000
_cell.length_c   1.000
_cell.angle_alpha   90.00
_cell.angle_beta   90.00
_cell.angle_gamma   90.00
#
_symmetry.space_group_name_H-M   'P 1'
#
loop_
_entity.id
_entity.type
_entity.pdbx_description
1 polymer ?
#
loop_
_entity_poly.entity_id
_entity_poly.type
_entity_poly.pdbx_seq_one_letter_code
_entity_poly.pdbx_strand_id
1 'polypeptide(L)'
;MVSFTECLGGLFSKFRRSPPKTIEPDSAIGGLLQSYPANPVQHPELNPELSDLNPSLEKIIAFVNPKSGGQKGRIVFERLKNYLNRENIFDLTKGGPRPGIEKHKDKKDLRIIACGGDGTVGWVLSVIDEMKLENQPSVAILPLGTGNDLARTLGWGGGYNNESMEIFIKKVIFGKVVKLDRWNITTNLIKTDEASSSETKSSSEIKNKLPLAVINNYFSIGADAKIALDFHSAREKNPELFTSQAFNKIEYAKNYSKDLLARSCKDMLQDIKVFECDGISYLEKLKSLNSHSIVFLNIP
;
A
#
# COMPACT_ATOMS: atom_id res chain seq x y z
N MET A 1 -0.12 -0.06 -7.55
CA MET A 1 -0.53 -1.33 -8.13
C MET A 1 -2.02 -1.22 -8.31
N VAL A 2 -2.53 -1.04 -9.52
CA VAL A 2 -3.99 -1.04 -9.71
C VAL A 2 -4.50 -2.37 -9.20
N SER A 3 -5.55 -2.34 -8.38
CA SER A 3 -6.05 -3.57 -7.78
C SER A 3 -6.48 -4.54 -8.86
N PHE A 4 -6.10 -5.81 -8.73
CA PHE A 4 -6.73 -6.93 -9.43
C PHE A 4 -8.27 -6.86 -9.26
N THR A 5 -8.76 -6.34 -8.12
CA THR A 5 -10.19 -6.17 -7.84
C THR A 5 -10.86 -5.06 -8.68
N GLU A 6 -10.14 -4.01 -9.10
CA GLU A 6 -10.72 -2.94 -9.95
C GLU A 6 -10.91 -3.42 -11.40
N CYS A 7 -10.01 -4.26 -11.93
CA CYS A 7 -10.15 -4.82 -13.27
C CYS A 7 -11.16 -5.98 -13.35
N LEU A 8 -11.31 -6.77 -12.28
CA LEU A 8 -12.27 -7.88 -12.26
C LEU A 8 -13.67 -7.52 -11.73
N GLY A 9 -13.82 -6.39 -11.03
CA GLY A 9 -15.12 -5.93 -10.52
C GLY A 9 -16.18 -5.76 -11.62
N GLY A 10 -15.77 -5.54 -12.87
CA GLY A 10 -16.66 -5.53 -14.04
C GLY A 10 -17.22 -6.90 -14.41
N LEU A 11 -16.44 -7.98 -14.26
CA LEU A 11 -16.84 -9.34 -14.67
C LEU A 11 -17.77 -10.03 -13.66
N PHE A 12 -17.70 -9.67 -12.38
CA PHE A 12 -18.56 -10.22 -11.32
C PHE A 12 -19.82 -9.38 -11.03
N SER A 13 -20.06 -8.31 -11.81
CA SER A 13 -21.26 -7.46 -11.72
C SER A 13 -22.58 -8.17 -12.03
N LYS A 14 -22.56 -9.43 -12.50
CA LYS A 14 -23.75 -10.27 -12.67
C LYS A 14 -24.41 -10.72 -11.35
N PHE A 15 -23.79 -10.47 -10.20
CA PHE A 15 -24.38 -10.73 -8.89
C PHE A 15 -24.37 -9.49 -7.98
N ARG A 16 -25.10 -8.42 -8.35
CA ARG A 16 -25.77 -7.51 -7.41
C ARG A 16 -26.65 -6.51 -8.15
N ARG A 17 -27.89 -6.35 -7.68
CA ARG A 17 -28.94 -5.51 -8.25
C ARG A 17 -28.63 -4.00 -8.09
N SER A 18 -29.04 -3.27 -9.15
CA SER A 18 -29.36 -1.84 -9.38
C SER A 18 -28.68 -0.71 -8.58
N PRO A 19 -28.21 0.36 -9.27
CA PRO A 19 -27.67 1.58 -8.66
C PRO A 19 -28.77 2.64 -8.41
N PRO A 20 -28.57 3.58 -7.46
CA PRO A 20 -29.23 4.87 -7.49
C PRO A 20 -28.27 6.03 -7.82
N LYS A 21 -28.67 6.73 -8.88
CA LYS A 21 -28.64 8.16 -9.26
C LYS A 21 -27.50 9.10 -8.82
N THR A 22 -27.05 9.80 -9.86
CA THR A 22 -26.11 10.92 -10.04
C THR A 22 -26.44 12.18 -9.24
N ILE A 23 -25.40 12.89 -8.82
CA ILE A 23 -25.42 14.31 -8.42
C ILE A 23 -24.34 15.04 -9.24
N GLU A 24 -24.71 16.20 -9.79
CA GLU A 24 -23.91 17.05 -10.69
C GLU A 24 -22.80 17.84 -9.96
N PRO A 25 -21.77 18.33 -10.69
CA PRO A 25 -20.65 19.07 -10.11
C PRO A 25 -20.89 20.59 -10.15
N ASP A 26 -20.65 21.27 -9.02
CA ASP A 26 -20.62 22.73 -8.99
C ASP A 26 -19.20 23.28 -9.18
N SER A 27 -19.13 24.24 -10.08
CA SER A 27 -17.97 24.97 -10.56
C SER A 27 -17.63 26.16 -9.66
N ALA A 28 -16.38 26.28 -9.21
CA ALA A 28 -15.74 27.58 -8.97
C ALA A 28 -14.21 27.41 -8.86
N ILE A 29 -13.53 27.67 -9.97
CA ILE A 29 -12.10 28.00 -9.99
C ILE A 29 -12.00 29.52 -9.88
N GLY A 30 -11.16 30.02 -8.98
CA GLY A 30 -10.62 31.37 -9.07
C GLY A 30 -10.53 32.10 -7.73
N GLY A 31 -9.31 32.39 -7.30
CA GLY A 31 -9.07 33.48 -6.36
C GLY A 31 -7.99 33.23 -5.31
N LEU A 32 -6.88 33.95 -5.49
CA LEU A 32 -6.00 34.48 -4.44
C LEU A 32 -4.93 33.55 -3.84
N LEU A 33 -3.81 33.48 -4.57
CA LEU A 33 -2.48 33.59 -3.97
C LEU A 33 -2.35 34.98 -3.33
N GLN A 34 -2.25 35.05 -2.01
CA GLN A 34 -1.71 36.23 -1.34
C GLN A 34 -0.75 35.83 -0.23
N SER A 35 0.41 36.48 -0.27
CA SER A 35 1.61 36.33 0.56
C SER A 35 1.34 36.52 2.05
N TYR A 36 1.88 35.61 2.89
CA TYR A 36 1.94 35.80 4.34
C TYR A 36 3.34 36.30 4.76
N PRO A 37 3.45 37.31 5.63
CA PRO A 37 4.71 37.75 6.20
C PRO A 37 5.17 36.81 7.32
N ALA A 38 6.48 36.69 7.51
CA ALA A 38 7.10 35.87 8.54
C ALA A 38 6.91 36.50 9.93
N ASN A 39 6.30 35.75 10.86
CA ASN A 39 6.29 36.05 12.29
C ASN A 39 7.03 34.95 13.08
N PRO A 40 7.67 35.29 14.21
CA PRO A 40 8.56 34.41 14.95
C PRO A 40 7.83 33.23 15.61
N VAL A 41 8.54 32.11 15.73
CA VAL A 41 8.04 30.79 16.13
C VAL A 41 7.55 30.78 17.59
N GLN A 42 6.23 30.94 17.77
CA GLN A 42 5.52 30.41 18.93
C GLN A 42 5.17 28.93 18.64
N HIS A 43 5.22 28.06 19.66
CA HIS A 43 4.66 26.72 19.56
C HIS A 43 3.22 26.86 19.07
N PRO A 44 2.83 26.30 17.92
CA PRO A 44 1.47 26.46 17.45
C PRO A 44 0.56 25.78 18.46
N GLU A 45 -0.31 26.54 19.12
CA GLU A 45 -1.46 25.97 19.81
C GLU A 45 -2.15 25.04 18.81
N LEU A 46 -2.33 23.77 19.19
CA LEU A 46 -3.04 22.78 18.38
C LEU A 46 -4.42 23.36 18.00
N ASN A 47 -4.94 22.98 16.82
CA ASN A 47 -6.23 23.50 16.33
C ASN A 47 -7.29 23.52 17.46
N PRO A 48 -7.87 24.69 17.79
CA PRO A 48 -8.85 24.84 18.87
C PRO A 48 -10.03 23.87 18.77
N GLU A 49 -10.41 23.47 17.55
CA GLU A 49 -11.53 22.56 17.26
C GLU A 49 -11.29 21.11 17.73
N LEU A 50 -10.03 20.74 18.05
CA LEU A 50 -9.67 19.42 18.56
C LEU A 50 -9.10 19.47 19.99
N SER A 51 -9.17 20.61 20.66
CA SER A 51 -8.60 20.83 22.00
C SER A 51 -9.08 19.80 23.04
N ASP A 52 -10.37 19.45 23.02
CA ASP A 52 -10.95 18.43 23.90
C ASP A 52 -10.38 17.01 23.67
N LEU A 53 -9.74 16.77 22.53
CA LEU A 53 -9.16 15.49 22.13
C LEU A 53 -7.65 15.41 22.38
N ASN A 54 -7.04 16.43 23.00
CA ASN A 54 -5.60 16.51 23.26
C ASN A 54 -4.98 15.22 23.83
N PRO A 55 -5.55 14.55 24.86
CA PRO A 55 -4.99 13.30 25.37
C PRO A 55 -4.94 12.16 24.33
N SER A 56 -5.86 12.16 23.37
CA SER A 56 -5.86 11.19 22.26
C SER A 56 -4.89 11.60 21.16
N LEU A 57 -4.76 12.90 20.86
CA LEU A 57 -3.84 13.42 19.85
C LEU A 57 -2.37 13.15 20.23
N GLU A 58 -2.03 13.20 21.51
CA GLU A 58 -0.69 12.86 22.00
C GLU A 58 -0.31 11.39 21.76
N LYS A 59 -1.30 10.51 21.58
CA LYS A 59 -1.12 9.09 21.23
C LYS A 59 -1.13 8.83 19.73
N ILE A 60 -1.15 9.87 18.90
CA ILE A 60 -1.09 9.75 17.44
C ILE A 60 0.29 10.17 16.94
N ILE A 61 0.89 9.33 16.12
CA ILE A 61 2.04 9.68 15.30
C ILE A 61 1.74 9.44 13.82
N ALA A 62 2.35 10.22 12.94
CA ALA A 62 2.13 10.12 11.50
C ALA A 62 3.46 9.88 10.77
N PHE A 63 3.50 8.81 9.97
CA PHE A 63 4.57 8.52 9.03
C PHE A 63 4.13 8.91 7.63
N VAL A 64 4.81 9.89 7.03
CA VAL A 64 4.47 10.40 5.71
C VAL A 64 5.56 10.09 4.72
N ASN A 65 5.20 9.50 3.58
CA ASN A 65 6.08 9.42 2.42
C ASN A 65 5.82 10.63 1.51
N PRO A 66 6.68 11.66 1.50
CA PRO A 66 6.46 12.90 0.76
C PRO A 66 6.37 12.70 -0.77
N LYS A 67 6.97 11.62 -1.29
CA LYS A 67 6.95 11.29 -2.74
C LYS A 67 5.63 10.63 -3.17
N SER A 68 4.79 10.20 -2.24
CA SER A 68 3.53 9.52 -2.57
C SER A 68 2.48 10.47 -3.17
N GLY A 69 1.69 9.93 -4.10
CA GLY A 69 0.53 10.61 -4.69
C GLY A 69 0.86 11.82 -5.55
N GLY A 70 1.97 11.80 -6.30
CA GLY A 70 2.37 12.94 -7.13
C GLY A 70 2.74 14.16 -6.29
N GLN A 71 3.50 13.95 -5.21
CA GLN A 71 3.89 14.97 -4.21
C GLN A 71 2.78 15.43 -3.25
N LYS A 72 1.57 14.85 -3.31
CA LYS A 72 0.53 15.04 -2.28
C LYS A 72 1.04 14.74 -0.86
N GLY A 73 2.00 13.84 -0.71
CA GLY A 73 2.64 13.54 0.58
C GLY A 73 3.27 14.77 1.26
N ARG A 74 3.90 15.68 0.50
CA ARG A 74 4.43 16.94 1.07
C ARG A 74 3.32 17.83 1.62
N ILE A 75 2.22 17.95 0.87
CA ILE A 75 1.06 18.75 1.28
C ILE A 75 0.43 18.16 2.54
N VAL A 76 0.28 16.84 2.61
CA VAL A 76 -0.25 16.16 3.80
C VAL A 76 0.67 16.35 5.01
N PHE A 77 1.99 16.23 4.83
CA PHE A 77 2.95 16.47 5.91
C PHE A 77 2.79 17.86 6.51
N GLU A 78 2.68 18.90 5.68
CA GLU A 78 2.47 20.27 6.15
C GLU A 78 1.10 20.44 6.82
N ARG A 79 0.03 19.87 6.25
CA ARG A 79 -1.32 19.96 6.85
C ARG A 79 -1.40 19.31 8.23
N LEU A 80 -0.74 18.17 8.43
CA LEU A 80 -0.74 17.47 9.72
C LEU A 80 -0.14 18.33 10.85
N LYS A 81 0.78 19.25 10.56
CA LYS A 81 1.38 20.13 11.57
C LYS A 81 0.39 21.09 12.23
N ASN A 82 -0.79 21.28 11.63
CA ASN A 82 -1.85 22.10 12.20
C ASN A 82 -2.70 21.33 13.23
N TYR A 83 -2.56 20.00 13.30
CA TYR A 83 -3.43 19.14 14.11
C TYR A 83 -2.66 18.20 15.06
N LEU A 84 -1.40 17.89 14.75
CA LEU A 84 -0.53 17.04 15.57
C LEU A 84 0.72 17.81 15.97
N ASN A 85 1.28 17.45 17.12
CA ASN A 85 2.60 17.93 17.53
C ASN A 85 3.62 17.62 16.44
N ARG A 86 4.44 18.62 16.06
CA ARG A 86 5.43 18.47 14.98
C ARG A 86 6.39 17.30 15.20
N GLU A 87 6.71 17.01 16.46
CA GLU A 87 7.55 15.90 16.86
C GLU A 87 6.91 14.50 16.68
N ASN A 88 5.61 14.46 16.42
CA ASN A 88 4.85 13.24 16.14
C ASN A 88 4.67 13.01 14.63
N ILE A 89 5.21 13.88 13.78
CA ILE A 89 5.08 13.79 12.32
C ILE A 89 6.45 13.52 11.72
N PHE A 90 6.59 12.38 11.06
CA PHE A 90 7.85 11.85 10.57
C PHE A 90 7.85 11.74 9.05
N ASP A 91 8.87 12.32 8.42
CA ASP A 91 9.17 12.14 7.01
C ASP A 91 9.91 10.80 6.84
N LEU A 92 9.26 9.84 6.18
CA LEU A 92 9.81 8.51 5.98
C LEU A 92 11.09 8.48 5.14
N THR A 93 11.37 9.52 4.35
CA THR A 93 12.65 9.63 3.62
C THR A 93 13.82 10.02 4.51
N LYS A 94 13.56 10.42 5.77
CA LYS A 94 14.56 10.86 6.75
C LYS A 94 14.70 9.84 7.88
N GLY A 95 15.23 8.66 7.56
CA GLY A 95 15.53 7.61 8.56
C GLY A 95 14.42 6.58 8.79
N GLY A 96 13.33 6.62 8.00
CA GLY A 96 12.26 5.61 8.05
C GLY A 96 11.40 5.66 9.31
N PRO A 97 10.58 4.63 9.55
CA PRO A 97 9.59 4.65 10.64
C PRO A 97 10.18 4.31 12.02
N ARG A 98 11.27 3.54 12.07
CA ARG A 98 11.83 2.99 13.32
C ARG A 98 12.11 4.06 14.39
N PRO A 99 12.76 5.21 14.10
CA PRO A 99 13.02 6.22 15.13
C PRO A 99 11.75 6.78 15.78
N GLY A 100 10.69 6.98 14.99
CA GLY A 100 9.42 7.51 15.49
C GLY A 100 8.66 6.50 16.36
N ILE A 101 8.74 5.21 16.01
CA ILE A 101 8.14 4.13 16.81
C ILE A 101 8.92 3.96 18.11
N GLU A 102 10.26 3.95 18.06
CA GLU A 102 11.12 3.80 19.24
C GLU A 102 10.86 4.90 20.28
N LYS A 103 10.71 6.15 19.82
CA LYS A 103 10.39 7.30 20.69
C LYS A 103 9.05 7.14 21.43
N HIS A 104 8.13 6.33 20.90
CA HIS A 104 6.74 6.26 21.37
C HIS A 104 6.31 4.87 21.85
N LYS A 105 7.22 3.89 21.87
CA LYS A 105 6.92 2.48 22.14
C LYS A 105 6.25 2.20 23.48
N ASP A 106 6.47 3.06 24.47
CA ASP A 106 5.93 2.90 25.83
C ASP A 106 4.50 3.46 25.96
N LYS A 107 3.98 4.14 24.93
CA LYS A 107 2.61 4.67 24.93
C LYS A 107 1.60 3.55 24.72
N LYS A 108 0.71 3.35 25.69
CA LYS A 108 -0.49 2.51 25.52
C LYS A 108 -1.45 3.14 24.51
N ASP A 109 -2.06 2.31 23.68
CA ASP A 109 -3.00 2.70 22.62
C ASP A 109 -2.40 3.65 21.57
N LEU A 110 -1.10 3.53 21.28
CA LEU A 110 -0.46 4.28 20.20
C LEU A 110 -1.17 4.01 18.86
N ARG A 111 -1.56 5.08 18.17
CA ARG A 111 -2.15 5.03 16.83
C ARG A 111 -1.20 5.67 15.82
N ILE A 112 -0.86 4.93 14.78
CA ILE A 112 0.03 5.35 13.71
C ILE A 112 -0.80 5.69 12.49
N ILE A 113 -0.57 6.85 11.88
CA ILE A 113 -1.10 7.21 10.56
C ILE A 113 0.00 6.94 9.52
N ALA A 114 -0.22 6.00 8.60
CA ALA A 114 0.67 5.74 7.47
C ALA A 114 0.14 6.47 6.22
N CYS A 115 0.80 7.56 5.82
CA CYS A 115 0.44 8.35 4.64
C CYS A 115 1.27 7.92 3.42
N GLY A 116 0.67 7.13 2.53
CA GLY A 116 1.37 6.55 1.38
C GLY A 116 0.52 5.60 0.54
N GLY A 117 1.17 4.82 -0.34
CA GLY A 117 0.55 3.65 -0.97
C GLY A 117 0.82 2.36 -0.18
N ASP A 118 0.40 1.21 -0.72
CA ASP A 118 0.54 -0.09 -0.04
C ASP A 118 1.99 -0.43 0.37
N GLY A 119 2.97 -0.06 -0.45
CA GLY A 119 4.39 -0.26 -0.10
C GLY A 119 4.84 0.56 1.11
N THR A 120 4.34 1.80 1.26
CA THR A 120 4.62 2.63 2.44
C THR A 120 3.99 2.00 3.69
N VAL A 121 2.73 1.58 3.59
CA VAL A 121 2.02 0.94 4.71
C VAL A 121 2.71 -0.36 5.11
N GLY A 122 3.08 -1.18 4.13
CA GLY A 122 3.81 -2.42 4.35
C GLY A 122 5.15 -2.21 5.04
N TRP A 123 5.91 -1.18 4.65
CA TRP A 123 7.17 -0.84 5.30
C TRP A 123 6.99 -0.47 6.78
N VAL A 124 5.99 0.36 7.10
CA VAL A 124 5.67 0.71 8.50
C VAL A 124 5.33 -0.53 9.30
N LEU A 125 4.46 -1.40 8.77
CA LEU A 125 4.05 -2.63 9.45
C LEU A 125 5.22 -3.60 9.65
N SER A 126 6.10 -3.77 8.66
CA SER A 126 7.28 -4.65 8.79
C SER A 126 8.23 -4.17 9.89
N VAL A 127 8.40 -2.86 10.05
CA VAL A 127 9.23 -2.33 11.16
C VAL A 127 8.58 -2.57 12.51
N ILE A 128 7.24 -2.49 12.61
CA ILE A 128 6.51 -2.85 13.84
C ILE A 128 6.74 -4.34 14.18
N ASP A 129 6.63 -5.23 13.19
CA ASP A 129 6.88 -6.67 13.37
C ASP A 129 8.31 -6.94 13.89
N GLU A 130 9.30 -6.28 13.29
CA GLU A 130 10.72 -6.41 13.67
C GLU A 130 11.02 -5.95 15.10
N MET A 131 10.31 -4.91 15.56
CA MET A 131 10.56 -4.31 16.87
C MET A 131 10.00 -5.15 18.03
N LYS A 132 9.11 -6.12 17.76
CA LYS A 132 8.53 -7.03 18.76
C LYS A 132 8.04 -6.31 20.02
N LEU A 133 7.30 -5.22 19.83
CA LEU A 133 6.83 -4.36 20.89
C LEU A 133 5.87 -5.10 21.83
N GLU A 134 5.96 -4.82 23.13
CA GLU A 134 5.00 -5.30 24.13
C GLU A 134 3.61 -4.69 23.87
N ASN A 135 3.57 -3.37 23.64
CA ASN A 135 2.36 -2.65 23.26
C ASN A 135 2.35 -2.44 21.74
N GLN A 136 1.58 -3.27 21.04
CA GLN A 136 1.46 -3.19 19.58
C GLN A 136 0.60 -1.99 19.16
N PRO A 137 1.13 -1.05 18.35
CA PRO A 137 0.36 0.09 17.88
C PRO A 137 -0.67 -0.32 16.82
N SER A 138 -1.76 0.43 16.74
CA SER A 138 -2.72 0.32 15.62
C SER A 138 -2.29 1.22 14.46
N VAL A 139 -2.58 0.80 13.22
CA VAL A 139 -2.20 1.55 12.01
C VAL A 139 -3.43 1.95 11.21
N ALA A 140 -3.64 3.26 11.07
CA ALA A 140 -4.58 3.86 10.14
C ALA A 140 -3.88 4.25 8.84
N ILE A 141 -4.60 4.22 7.72
CA ILE A 141 -4.02 4.47 6.40
C ILE A 141 -4.59 5.76 5.83
N LEU A 142 -3.71 6.68 5.42
CA LEU A 142 -4.08 7.80 4.56
C LEU A 142 -3.64 7.47 3.13
N PRO A 143 -4.56 7.07 2.23
CA PRO A 143 -4.24 6.47 0.95
C PRO A 143 -3.76 7.51 -0.07
N LEU A 144 -2.45 7.60 -0.27
CA LEU A 144 -1.82 8.50 -1.26
C LEU A 144 -1.38 7.77 -2.53
N GLY A 145 -1.27 6.45 -2.51
CA GLY A 145 -0.85 5.65 -3.66
C GLY A 145 -1.91 5.58 -4.76
N THR A 146 -1.60 4.84 -5.84
CA THR A 146 -2.59 4.51 -6.89
C THR A 146 -3.38 3.25 -6.53
N GLY A 147 -2.74 2.31 -5.84
CA GLY A 147 -3.27 0.98 -5.57
C GLY A 147 -4.21 0.94 -4.41
N ASN A 148 -3.70 1.22 -3.20
CA ASN A 148 -4.42 1.41 -1.94
C ASN A 148 -5.43 0.28 -1.64
N ASP A 149 -5.05 -0.97 -1.91
CA ASP A 149 -5.91 -2.14 -1.69
C ASP A 149 -6.24 -2.28 -0.21
N LEU A 150 -5.20 -2.21 0.64
CA LEU A 150 -5.35 -2.35 2.08
C LEU A 150 -6.23 -1.25 2.68
N ALA A 151 -6.11 -0.02 2.15
CA ALA A 151 -6.94 1.10 2.59
C ALA A 151 -8.42 0.89 2.23
N ARG A 152 -8.72 0.37 1.03
CA ARG A 152 -10.11 0.06 0.63
C ARG A 152 -10.70 -1.05 1.49
N THR A 153 -9.98 -2.16 1.67
CA THR A 153 -10.41 -3.29 2.48
C THR A 153 -10.68 -2.89 3.92
N LEU A 154 -9.86 -2.01 4.49
CA LEU A 154 -10.01 -1.54 5.88
C LEU A 154 -10.94 -0.31 6.02
N GLY A 155 -11.58 0.15 4.94
CA GLY A 155 -12.55 1.25 4.99
C GLY A 155 -11.97 2.67 5.06
N TRP A 156 -10.67 2.84 4.81
CA TRP A 156 -10.00 4.15 4.71
C TRP A 156 -10.15 4.82 3.33
N GLY A 157 -10.68 4.07 2.34
CA GLY A 157 -11.00 4.59 1.02
C GLY A 157 -9.91 4.37 -0.03
N GLY A 158 -10.22 4.74 -1.29
CA GLY A 158 -9.36 4.47 -2.45
C GLY A 158 -8.28 5.52 -2.73
N GLY A 159 -8.35 6.70 -2.11
CA GLY A 159 -7.41 7.79 -2.32
C GLY A 159 -7.80 9.04 -1.54
N TYR A 160 -6.79 9.84 -1.18
CA TYR A 160 -7.00 11.12 -0.50
C TYR A 160 -7.27 12.24 -1.51
N ASN A 161 -8.48 12.81 -1.41
CA ASN A 161 -9.01 13.87 -2.27
C ASN A 161 -9.31 15.15 -1.49
N ASN A 162 -8.37 15.59 -0.64
CA ASN A 162 -8.53 16.77 0.21
C ASN A 162 -9.75 16.71 1.14
N GLU A 163 -10.14 15.51 1.60
CA GLU A 163 -11.09 15.41 2.71
C GLU A 163 -10.55 16.19 3.93
N SER A 164 -11.46 16.67 4.78
CA SER A 164 -11.06 17.41 5.98
C SER A 164 -10.12 16.56 6.84
N MET A 165 -8.93 17.11 7.11
CA MET A 165 -7.92 16.45 7.95
C MET A 165 -8.43 16.25 9.38
N GLU A 166 -9.27 17.17 9.85
CA GLU A 166 -9.95 17.07 11.14
C GLU A 166 -10.87 15.85 11.19
N ILE A 167 -11.71 15.66 10.16
CA ILE A 167 -12.59 14.50 10.03
C ILE A 167 -11.75 13.21 9.97
N PHE A 168 -10.66 13.22 9.21
CA PHE A 168 -9.76 12.08 9.13
C PHE A 168 -9.15 11.75 10.51
N ILE A 169 -8.65 12.73 11.25
CA ILE A 169 -8.09 12.51 12.59
C ILE A 169 -9.15 12.00 13.57
N LYS A 170 -10.39 12.52 13.51
CA LYS A 170 -11.51 11.96 14.29
C LYS A 170 -11.76 10.50 13.93
N LYS A 171 -11.75 10.12 12.63
CA LYS A 171 -11.81 8.70 12.20
C LYS A 171 -10.65 7.88 12.76
N VAL A 172 -9.44 8.44 12.85
CA VAL A 172 -8.28 7.75 13.47
C VAL A 172 -8.48 7.54 14.96
N ILE A 173 -9.00 8.52 15.70
CA ILE A 173 -9.24 8.43 17.14
C ILE A 173 -10.33 7.41 17.45
N PHE A 174 -11.48 7.51 16.78
CA PHE A 174 -12.66 6.70 17.06
C PHE A 174 -12.75 5.41 16.23
N GLY A 175 -11.81 5.22 15.30
CA GLY A 175 -11.80 4.08 14.39
C GLY A 175 -11.69 2.76 15.13
N LYS A 176 -12.46 1.77 14.67
CA LYS A 176 -12.42 0.39 15.17
C LYS A 176 -11.09 -0.25 14.80
N VAL A 177 -10.42 -0.82 15.80
CA VAL A 177 -9.21 -1.62 15.60
C VAL A 177 -9.62 -3.02 15.15
N VAL A 178 -8.95 -3.51 14.10
CA VAL A 178 -9.10 -4.87 13.59
C VAL A 178 -7.74 -5.53 13.49
N LYS A 179 -7.70 -6.86 13.63
CA LYS A 179 -6.49 -7.63 13.40
C LYS A 179 -6.26 -7.78 11.89
N LEU A 180 -5.00 -7.76 11.48
CA LEU A 180 -4.57 -7.97 10.10
C LEU A 180 -3.65 -9.18 10.07
N ASP A 181 -4.02 -10.20 9.31
CA ASP A 181 -3.14 -11.32 9.02
C ASP A 181 -2.06 -10.88 8.03
N ARG A 182 -0.82 -11.34 8.25
CA ARG A 182 0.35 -10.98 7.44
C ARG A 182 1.08 -12.26 7.11
N TRP A 183 1.14 -12.61 5.82
CA TRP A 183 1.68 -13.89 5.39
C TRP A 183 3.17 -13.80 5.09
N ASN A 184 3.92 -14.83 5.47
CA ASN A 184 5.34 -14.95 5.12
C ASN A 184 5.50 -15.92 3.93
N ILE A 185 6.26 -15.50 2.92
CA ILE A 185 6.67 -16.34 1.80
C ILE A 185 8.12 -16.75 1.99
N THR A 186 8.36 -18.05 1.87
CA THR A 186 9.71 -18.62 1.81
C THR A 186 9.93 -19.24 0.43
N THR A 187 11.07 -18.93 -0.18
CA THR A 187 11.50 -19.52 -1.45
C THR A 187 12.75 -20.36 -1.24
N ASN A 188 12.71 -21.60 -1.71
CA ASN A 188 13.86 -22.50 -1.68
C ASN A 188 14.21 -22.90 -3.11
N LEU A 189 15.48 -22.74 -3.49
CA LEU A 189 15.97 -23.25 -4.77
C LEU A 189 16.17 -24.75 -4.66
N ILE A 190 15.43 -25.50 -5.46
CA ILE A 190 15.66 -26.94 -5.62
C ILE A 190 16.73 -27.09 -6.69
N LYS A 191 17.97 -27.39 -6.28
CA LYS A 191 19.01 -27.80 -7.24
C LYS A 191 18.63 -29.17 -7.78
N THR A 192 18.34 -29.25 -9.07
CA THR A 192 18.25 -30.54 -9.77
C THR A 192 19.65 -30.98 -10.13
N ASP A 193 19.99 -32.24 -9.83
CA ASP A 193 21.36 -32.80 -9.93
C ASP A 193 21.96 -32.84 -11.35
N GLU A 194 21.29 -32.30 -12.38
CA GLU A 194 21.76 -32.31 -13.77
C GLU A 194 22.70 -31.14 -14.14
N ALA A 195 23.03 -30.24 -13.20
CA ALA A 195 23.89 -29.08 -13.46
C ALA A 195 25.20 -29.09 -12.65
N SER A 196 25.75 -30.25 -12.32
CA SER A 196 27.07 -30.39 -11.72
C SER A 196 28.18 -30.52 -12.78
N SER A 197 28.43 -29.46 -13.54
CA SER A 197 29.70 -29.32 -14.26
C SER A 197 29.98 -27.86 -14.63
N SER A 198 30.37 -27.08 -13.63
CA SER A 198 31.50 -26.14 -13.72
C SER A 198 31.49 -25.26 -12.48
N GLU A 199 32.49 -25.45 -11.63
CA GLU A 199 32.81 -24.52 -10.57
C GLU A 199 33.16 -23.15 -11.17
N THR A 200 32.43 -22.11 -10.79
CA THR A 200 33.02 -20.77 -10.72
C THR A 200 32.42 -20.07 -9.50
N LYS A 201 33.24 -20.02 -8.45
CA LYS A 201 32.95 -19.34 -7.20
C LYS A 201 32.87 -17.82 -7.42
N SER A 202 32.05 -17.15 -6.60
CA SER A 202 32.08 -15.71 -6.26
C SER A 202 31.10 -14.73 -6.93
N SER A 203 29.86 -15.13 -7.23
CA SER A 203 28.77 -14.14 -7.47
C SER A 203 27.35 -14.59 -7.10
N SER A 204 27.14 -15.87 -6.77
CA SER A 204 25.82 -16.50 -6.68
C SER A 204 25.12 -16.40 -5.32
N GLU A 205 25.77 -15.83 -4.29
CA GLU A 205 25.17 -15.70 -2.95
C GLU A 205 24.28 -14.46 -2.81
N ILE A 206 24.33 -13.49 -3.74
CA ILE A 206 23.72 -12.15 -3.56
C ILE A 206 22.30 -12.01 -4.16
N LYS A 207 21.71 -13.04 -4.79
CA LYS A 207 20.35 -12.94 -5.40
C LYS A 207 19.30 -13.93 -4.86
N ASN A 208 19.53 -14.58 -3.71
CA ASN A 208 18.70 -15.72 -3.28
C ASN A 208 17.64 -15.39 -2.21
N LYS A 209 17.33 -14.11 -1.97
CA LYS A 209 16.25 -13.72 -1.05
C LYS A 209 15.25 -12.88 -1.81
N LEU A 210 13.96 -13.24 -1.74
CA LEU A 210 12.91 -12.36 -2.22
C LEU A 210 13.11 -10.97 -1.59
N PRO A 211 13.01 -9.88 -2.38
CA PRO A 211 13.19 -8.53 -1.86
C PRO A 211 12.16 -8.20 -0.77
N LEU A 212 11.02 -8.88 -0.77
CA LEU A 212 9.97 -8.80 0.26
C LEU A 212 9.45 -10.21 0.55
N ALA A 213 9.52 -10.62 1.82
CA ALA A 213 9.00 -11.92 2.27
C ALA A 213 7.62 -11.81 2.94
N VAL A 214 7.12 -10.60 3.22
CA VAL A 214 5.83 -10.39 3.88
C VAL A 214 4.78 -9.91 2.89
N ILE A 215 3.62 -10.57 2.86
CA ILE A 215 2.45 -10.20 2.08
C ILE A 215 1.39 -9.61 3.00
N ASN A 216 0.86 -8.45 2.61
CA ASN A 216 -0.27 -7.81 3.29
C ASN A 216 -1.58 -8.01 2.55
N ASN A 217 -1.53 -7.97 1.21
CA ASN A 217 -2.74 -7.88 0.38
C ASN A 217 -2.93 -9.17 -0.41
N TYR A 218 -2.02 -9.46 -1.32
CA TYR A 218 -2.05 -10.64 -2.15
C TYR A 218 -0.65 -10.97 -2.68
N PHE A 219 -0.50 -12.20 -3.14
CA PHE A 219 0.64 -12.66 -3.90
C PHE A 219 0.14 -13.34 -5.18
N SER A 220 0.85 -13.16 -6.29
CA SER A 220 0.43 -13.74 -7.56
C SER A 220 1.60 -14.32 -8.34
N ILE A 221 1.27 -15.29 -9.18
CA ILE A 221 2.17 -15.91 -10.15
C ILE A 221 1.50 -15.83 -11.53
N GLY A 222 2.27 -15.58 -12.57
CA GLY A 222 1.81 -15.55 -13.96
C GLY A 222 1.49 -14.15 -14.47
N ALA A 223 0.46 -14.04 -15.31
CA ALA A 223 0.13 -12.84 -16.06
C ALA A 223 -0.04 -11.61 -15.15
N ASP A 224 -0.73 -11.74 -14.01
CA ASP A 224 -0.91 -10.64 -13.06
C ASP A 224 0.44 -10.11 -12.53
N ALA A 225 1.31 -11.01 -12.05
CA ALA A 225 2.64 -10.66 -11.56
C ALA A 225 3.51 -10.00 -12.66
N LYS A 226 3.41 -10.50 -13.90
CA LYS A 226 4.11 -9.94 -15.06
C LYS A 226 3.64 -8.51 -15.36
N ILE A 227 2.33 -8.28 -15.40
CA ILE A 227 1.75 -6.96 -15.68
C ILE A 227 2.12 -5.98 -14.57
N ALA A 228 2.07 -6.41 -13.32
CA ALA A 228 2.51 -5.62 -12.17
C ALA A 228 4.00 -5.25 -12.29
N LEU A 229 4.86 -6.18 -12.72
CA LEU A 229 6.28 -5.94 -12.96
C LEU A 229 6.50 -4.95 -14.11
N ASP A 230 5.87 -5.15 -15.26
CA ASP A 230 5.99 -4.27 -16.43
C ASP A 230 5.56 -2.83 -16.08
N PHE A 231 4.43 -2.68 -15.38
CA PHE A 231 3.97 -1.39 -14.90
C PHE A 231 4.97 -0.75 -13.92
N HIS A 232 5.52 -1.54 -13.00
CA HIS A 232 6.51 -1.05 -12.04
C HIS A 232 7.78 -0.55 -12.76
N SER A 233 8.32 -1.36 -13.68
CA SER A 233 9.50 -0.99 -14.47
C SER A 233 9.27 0.24 -15.35
N ALA A 234 8.09 0.37 -15.97
CA ALA A 234 7.73 1.57 -16.74
C ALA A 234 7.69 2.82 -15.85
N ARG A 235 7.14 2.68 -14.64
CA ARG A 235 7.08 3.76 -13.65
C ARG A 235 8.44 4.18 -13.12
N GLU A 236 9.35 3.24 -12.90
CA GLU A 236 10.71 3.56 -12.46
C GLU A 236 11.52 4.26 -13.56
N LYS A 237 11.28 3.90 -14.83
CA LYS A 237 11.95 4.52 -15.98
C LYS A 237 11.50 5.96 -16.22
N ASN A 238 10.21 6.25 -16.09
CA ASN A 238 9.63 7.56 -16.45
C ASN A 238 8.71 8.12 -15.33
N PRO A 239 9.21 8.36 -14.10
CA PRO A 239 8.38 8.68 -12.93
C PRO A 239 7.48 9.92 -13.12
N GLU A 240 7.88 10.87 -13.95
CA GLU A 240 7.15 12.08 -14.31
C GLU A 240 5.81 11.80 -15.03
N LEU A 241 5.72 10.69 -15.76
CA LEU A 241 4.49 10.25 -16.43
C LEU A 241 3.49 9.62 -15.45
N PHE A 242 3.94 9.24 -14.24
CA PHE A 242 3.14 8.48 -13.28
C PHE A 242 2.71 9.29 -12.05
N THR A 243 2.49 10.59 -12.25
CA THR A 243 2.14 11.54 -11.18
C THR A 243 0.66 11.53 -10.81
N SER A 244 -0.21 11.06 -11.72
CA SER A 244 -1.65 11.03 -11.51
C SER A 244 -2.18 9.61 -11.29
N GLN A 245 -2.97 9.41 -10.24
CA GLN A 245 -3.59 8.12 -9.95
C GLN A 245 -4.49 7.64 -11.10
N ALA A 246 -5.23 8.54 -11.76
CA ALA A 246 -6.12 8.16 -12.87
C ALA A 246 -5.33 7.70 -14.10
N PHE A 247 -4.29 8.44 -14.49
CA PHE A 247 -3.43 8.05 -15.61
C PHE A 247 -2.67 6.75 -15.33
N ASN A 248 -2.19 6.58 -14.09
CA ASN A 248 -1.57 5.33 -13.65
C ASN A 248 -2.52 4.14 -13.81
N LYS A 249 -3.82 4.33 -13.53
CA LYS A 249 -4.82 3.29 -13.73
C LYS A 249 -5.01 2.92 -15.20
N ILE A 250 -5.09 3.93 -16.07
CA ILE A 250 -5.22 3.74 -17.51
C ILE A 250 -4.02 2.99 -18.08
N GLU A 251 -2.80 3.36 -17.68
CA GLU A 251 -1.59 2.73 -18.20
C GLU A 251 -1.49 1.25 -17.78
N TYR A 252 -1.87 0.94 -16.54
CA TYR A 252 -1.98 -0.44 -16.09
C TYR A 252 -2.99 -1.25 -16.92
N ALA A 253 -4.18 -0.68 -17.17
CA ALA A 253 -5.23 -1.33 -17.96
C ALA A 253 -4.79 -1.59 -19.42
N LYS A 254 -3.98 -0.69 -20.00
CA LYS A 254 -3.37 -0.90 -21.32
C LYS A 254 -2.39 -2.06 -21.31
N ASN A 255 -1.51 -2.13 -20.31
CA ASN A 255 -0.56 -3.23 -20.17
C ASN A 255 -1.28 -4.58 -19.99
N TYR A 256 -2.32 -4.60 -19.16
CA TYR A 256 -3.17 -5.77 -18.98
C TYR A 256 -3.81 -6.23 -20.31
N SER A 257 -4.37 -5.30 -21.08
CA SER A 257 -5.01 -5.60 -22.37
C SER A 257 -4.02 -6.17 -23.39
N LYS A 258 -2.80 -5.64 -23.43
CA LYS A 258 -1.73 -6.16 -24.31
C LYS A 258 -1.33 -7.59 -23.93
N ASP A 259 -1.18 -7.85 -22.63
CA ASP A 259 -0.77 -9.17 -22.15
C ASP A 259 -1.85 -10.23 -22.36
N LEU A 260 -3.12 -9.87 -22.15
CA LEU A 260 -4.26 -10.74 -22.42
C LEU A 260 -4.31 -11.22 -23.88
N LEU A 261 -3.94 -10.35 -24.83
CA LEU A 261 -3.81 -10.70 -26.25
C LEU A 261 -2.58 -11.56 -26.53
N ALA A 262 -1.45 -11.26 -25.88
CA ALA A 262 -0.19 -11.98 -26.07
C ALA A 262 -0.19 -13.40 -25.44
N ARG A 263 -1.07 -13.66 -24.45
CA ARG A 263 -1.14 -14.92 -23.69
C ARG A 263 0.23 -15.38 -23.15
N SER A 264 1.02 -14.43 -22.68
CA SER A 264 2.43 -14.60 -22.32
C SER A 264 2.69 -15.67 -21.23
N CYS A 265 1.67 -16.05 -20.45
CA CYS A 265 1.74 -17.06 -19.39
C CYS A 265 0.86 -18.31 -19.64
N LYS A 266 0.53 -18.63 -20.89
CA LYS A 266 -0.38 -19.73 -21.23
C LYS A 266 0.07 -21.10 -20.71
N ASP A 267 1.38 -21.35 -20.69
CA ASP A 267 1.92 -22.67 -20.33
C ASP A 267 2.55 -22.71 -18.92
N MET A 268 2.44 -21.62 -18.14
CA MET A 268 3.03 -21.52 -16.80
C MET A 268 2.60 -22.67 -15.86
N LEU A 269 1.35 -23.13 -15.97
CA LEU A 269 0.84 -24.22 -15.13
C LEU A 269 1.51 -25.57 -15.41
N GLN A 270 2.15 -25.74 -16.59
CA GLN A 270 2.89 -26.95 -16.93
C GLN A 270 4.16 -27.10 -16.06
N ASP A 271 4.76 -25.99 -15.66
CA ASP A 271 5.97 -25.97 -14.83
C ASP A 271 5.68 -26.24 -13.34
N ILE A 272 4.41 -26.16 -12.92
CA ILE A 272 4.01 -26.44 -11.54
C ILE A 272 3.95 -27.95 -11.34
N LYS A 273 4.87 -28.45 -10.51
CA LYS A 273 4.96 -29.88 -10.16
C LYS A 273 4.11 -30.26 -8.95
N VAL A 274 3.96 -29.35 -8.00
CA VAL A 274 3.20 -29.55 -6.76
C VAL A 274 2.43 -28.27 -6.48
N PHE A 275 1.15 -28.42 -6.16
CA PHE A 275 0.31 -27.34 -5.65
C PHE A 275 -0.58 -27.92 -4.57
N GLU A 276 -0.23 -27.65 -3.32
CA GLU A 276 -0.84 -28.25 -2.14
C GLU A 276 -1.26 -27.16 -1.15
N CYS A 277 -2.42 -27.36 -0.52
CA CYS A 277 -2.89 -26.54 0.59
C CYS A 277 -3.36 -27.48 1.70
N ASP A 278 -2.83 -27.32 2.91
CA ASP A 278 -3.17 -28.11 4.10
C ASP A 278 -3.12 -29.65 3.87
N GLY A 279 -2.12 -30.14 3.14
CA GLY A 279 -1.98 -31.56 2.82
C GLY A 279 -2.81 -32.04 1.61
N ILE A 280 -3.61 -31.16 1.01
CA ILE A 280 -4.50 -31.50 -0.11
C ILE A 280 -3.92 -30.95 -1.41
N SER A 281 -3.66 -31.84 -2.37
CA SER A 281 -3.20 -31.45 -3.70
C SER A 281 -4.36 -30.89 -4.54
N TYR A 282 -4.13 -29.71 -5.14
CA TYR A 282 -5.03 -29.07 -6.10
C TYR A 282 -4.44 -29.02 -7.51
N LEU A 283 -3.34 -29.73 -7.77
CA LEU A 283 -2.61 -29.63 -9.03
C LEU A 283 -3.48 -29.95 -10.26
N GLU A 284 -4.22 -31.06 -10.22
CA GLU A 284 -5.09 -31.48 -11.33
C GLU A 284 -6.22 -30.48 -11.58
N LYS A 285 -6.83 -29.98 -10.50
CA LYS A 285 -7.84 -28.93 -10.58
C LYS A 285 -7.25 -27.69 -11.22
N LEU A 286 -6.06 -27.27 -10.80
CA LEU A 286 -5.38 -26.09 -11.32
C LEU A 286 -5.07 -26.25 -12.82
N LYS A 287 -4.51 -27.38 -13.25
CA LYS A 287 -4.22 -27.68 -14.66
C LYS A 287 -5.48 -27.71 -15.52
N SER A 288 -6.59 -28.24 -15.00
CA SER A 288 -7.87 -28.28 -15.73
C SER A 288 -8.46 -26.89 -16.02
N LEU A 289 -8.12 -25.88 -15.21
CA LEU A 289 -8.63 -24.53 -15.37
C LEU A 289 -7.93 -23.72 -16.47
N ASN A 290 -6.80 -24.21 -17.00
CA ASN A 290 -6.00 -23.53 -18.03
C ASN A 290 -5.78 -22.02 -17.72
N SER A 291 -5.52 -21.73 -16.45
CA SER A 291 -5.42 -20.36 -15.94
C SER A 291 -4.07 -19.72 -16.27
N HIS A 292 -4.08 -18.44 -16.61
CA HIS A 292 -2.87 -17.67 -16.96
C HIS A 292 -2.23 -17.01 -15.73
N SER A 293 -2.90 -17.08 -14.57
CA SER A 293 -2.41 -16.53 -13.31
C SER A 293 -3.02 -17.26 -12.12
N ILE A 294 -2.27 -17.30 -11.02
CA ILE A 294 -2.70 -17.77 -9.71
C ILE A 294 -2.56 -16.60 -8.75
N VAL A 295 -3.61 -16.31 -7.99
CA VAL A 295 -3.62 -15.20 -7.03
C VAL A 295 -4.03 -15.74 -5.66
N PHE A 296 -3.18 -15.50 -4.67
CA PHE A 296 -3.40 -15.78 -3.26
C PHE A 296 -3.80 -14.48 -2.57
N LEU A 297 -5.03 -14.43 -2.06
CA LEU A 297 -5.59 -13.24 -1.41
C LEU A 297 -5.47 -13.36 0.11
N ASN A 298 -4.92 -12.32 0.74
CA ASN A 298 -4.83 -12.15 2.20
C ASN A 298 -5.69 -10.95 2.67
N ILE A 299 -6.67 -10.56 1.86
CA ILE A 299 -7.64 -9.53 2.19
C ILE A 299 -9.05 -10.10 2.01
N PRO A 300 -9.98 -9.82 2.95
CA PRO A 300 -11.38 -10.27 2.87
C PRO A 300 -12.17 -9.63 1.73
#